data_AF-A0A256B7B2-F1
#
_entry.id   AF-A0A256B7B2-F1
#
_cell.length_a   1.000
_cell.length_b   1.000
_cell.length_c   1.000
_cell.angle_alpha   90.00
_cell.angle_beta   90.00
_cell.angle_gamma   90.00
#
_symmetry.space_group_name_H-M   'P 1'
#
loop_
_entity.id
_entity.type
_entity.pdbx_description
1 polymer ?
#
loop_
_entity_poly.entity_id
_entity_poly.type
_entity_poly.pdbx_seq_one_letter_code
_entity_poly.pdbx_strand_id
1 'polypeptide(L)'
;MKFISIPLISALLVLGFPLALQAKPTQAEALHRAFAEISQQTCDDRSILQAGINYSVCTASAGDKGQYRLISASSTIVNYGDGIGYWYYPNGKVAAIRFFHTDELFMFDGGGKLQAELIRAQKVMVNGQEQFQERSIRANFTKSERDRLEKLAQDGGKDILSKFKKQPQSSTNETPSLWSHCKRMIDENVVRLEAIPNVKVTTSSRFSKLITPYPDRSANLDRRYVFAMEGRGVETVWKSVDLMTDITQEITNACVGTAAVTFGRDRTADSATVGLFPNGEIKRFTCSADFDDLTRTRTPISWGQQACD
;
A
#
# COMPACT_ATOMS: atom_id res chain seq x y z
N MET A 1 59.70 57.86 31.34
CA MET A 1 58.44 57.57 30.63
C MET A 1 58.56 57.99 29.17
N LYS A 2 58.62 57.02 28.26
CA LYS A 2 58.13 57.09 26.87
C LYS A 2 58.34 55.70 26.27
N PHE A 3 57.23 55.00 26.04
CA PHE A 3 57.19 53.64 25.50
C PHE A 3 57.56 53.64 24.02
N ILE A 4 58.46 52.73 23.65
CA ILE A 4 58.74 52.33 22.27
C ILE A 4 57.67 51.30 21.88
N SER A 5 56.98 51.56 20.78
CA SER A 5 56.00 50.65 20.18
C SER A 5 56.74 49.66 19.27
N ILE A 6 56.58 48.37 19.54
CA ILE A 6 56.98 47.26 18.65
C ILE A 6 55.68 46.56 18.25
N PRO A 7 55.36 46.38 16.96
CA PRO A 7 54.20 45.60 16.58
C PRO A 7 54.53 44.10 16.69
N LEU A 8 53.66 43.38 17.39
CA LEU A 8 53.60 41.92 17.38
C LEU A 8 53.30 41.43 15.96
N ILE A 9 54.26 40.76 15.33
CA ILE A 9 54.02 39.93 14.16
C ILE A 9 53.38 38.63 14.67
N SER A 10 52.06 38.52 14.53
CA SER A 10 51.37 37.23 14.69
C SER A 10 51.78 36.32 13.53
N ALA A 11 52.61 35.34 13.83
CA ALA A 11 52.86 34.21 12.94
C ALA A 11 51.58 33.36 12.89
N LEU A 12 50.77 33.55 11.83
CA LEU A 12 49.78 32.54 11.45
C LEU A 12 50.55 31.32 10.94
N LEU A 13 50.59 30.28 11.75
CA LEU A 13 50.88 28.92 11.30
C LEU A 13 49.81 28.55 10.26
N VAL A 14 50.16 28.63 8.98
CA VAL A 14 49.41 27.96 7.91
C VAL A 14 49.74 26.48 8.05
N LEU A 15 48.97 25.77 8.87
CA LEU A 15 48.91 24.31 8.82
C LEU A 15 48.34 23.94 7.44
N GLY A 16 49.24 23.62 6.52
CA GLY A 16 48.88 22.99 5.26
C GLY A 16 48.18 21.68 5.56
N PHE A 17 46.86 21.66 5.41
CA PHE A 17 46.11 20.41 5.33
C PHE A 17 46.65 19.64 4.12
N PRO A 18 47.08 18.38 4.29
CA PRO A 18 47.42 17.55 3.15
C PRO A 18 46.15 17.43 2.30
N LEU A 19 46.25 17.80 1.03
CA LEU A 19 45.29 17.44 -0.01
C LEU A 19 45.12 15.92 0.06
N ALA A 20 44.04 15.47 0.71
CA ALA A 20 43.63 14.09 0.67
C ALA A 20 43.42 13.75 -0.80
N LEU A 21 44.26 12.85 -1.32
CA LEU A 21 44.10 12.20 -2.61
C LEU A 21 42.71 11.54 -2.59
N GLN A 22 41.70 12.19 -3.17
CA GLN A 22 40.36 11.62 -3.26
C GLN A 22 40.46 10.38 -4.15
N ALA A 23 40.43 9.20 -3.54
CA ALA A 23 40.32 7.94 -4.27
C ALA A 23 39.10 8.03 -5.21
N LYS A 24 39.25 7.56 -6.46
CA LYS A 24 38.11 7.48 -7.39
C LYS A 24 37.04 6.61 -6.74
N PRO A 25 35.78 7.06 -6.70
CA PRO A 25 34.72 6.29 -6.08
C PRO A 25 34.58 4.94 -6.79
N THR A 26 34.35 3.89 -6.02
CA THR A 26 34.00 2.58 -6.59
C THR A 26 32.69 2.68 -7.37
N GLN A 27 32.44 1.74 -8.29
CA GLN A 27 31.17 1.73 -9.03
C GLN A 27 29.95 1.67 -8.09
N ALA A 28 30.06 0.92 -6.98
CA ALA A 28 29.03 0.85 -5.96
C ALA A 28 28.78 2.22 -5.30
N GLU A 29 29.85 2.89 -4.86
CA GLU A 29 29.77 4.23 -4.27
C GLU A 29 29.16 5.26 -5.23
N ALA A 30 29.54 5.20 -6.51
CA ALA A 30 29.02 6.09 -7.54
C ALA A 30 27.51 5.89 -7.74
N LEU A 31 27.03 4.64 -7.81
CA LEU A 31 25.60 4.35 -7.98
C LEU A 31 24.78 4.70 -6.74
N HIS A 32 25.28 4.42 -5.54
CA HIS A 32 24.64 4.85 -4.30
C HIS A 32 24.54 6.37 -4.20
N ARG A 33 25.61 7.08 -4.57
CA ARG A 33 25.61 8.55 -4.61
C ARG A 33 24.62 9.09 -5.64
N ALA A 34 24.61 8.53 -6.85
CA ALA A 34 23.66 8.93 -7.89
C ALA A 34 22.20 8.73 -7.43
N PHE A 35 21.89 7.62 -6.77
CA PHE A 35 20.54 7.43 -6.22
C PHE A 35 20.21 8.43 -5.11
N ALA A 36 21.15 8.72 -4.20
CA ALA A 36 20.96 9.73 -3.15
C ALA A 36 20.68 11.12 -3.77
N GLU A 37 21.45 11.50 -4.79
CA GLU A 37 21.28 12.78 -5.51
C GLU A 37 19.92 12.89 -6.23
N ILE A 38 19.34 11.78 -6.69
CA ILE A 38 18.01 11.79 -7.33
C ILE A 38 16.89 11.76 -6.27
N SER A 39 17.03 10.94 -5.23
CA SER A 39 15.99 10.73 -4.22
C SER A 39 15.86 11.87 -3.21
N GLN A 40 16.89 12.69 -3.01
CA GLN A 40 16.90 13.82 -2.08
C GLN A 40 16.57 15.16 -2.75
N GLN A 41 16.18 15.17 -4.03
CA GLN A 41 15.83 16.42 -4.71
C GLN A 41 14.56 17.01 -4.14
N THR A 42 14.58 18.31 -3.85
CA THR A 42 13.39 19.04 -3.44
C THR A 42 12.36 19.01 -4.56
N CYS A 43 11.11 18.71 -4.22
CA CYS A 43 10.00 18.63 -5.16
C CYS A 43 8.67 18.96 -4.48
N ASP A 44 7.66 19.19 -5.31
CA ASP A 44 6.27 19.29 -4.90
C ASP A 44 5.65 17.89 -4.93
N ASP A 45 5.37 17.36 -3.74
CA ASP A 45 4.71 16.07 -3.56
C ASP A 45 3.19 16.21 -3.73
N ARG A 46 2.61 15.24 -4.45
CA ARG A 46 1.16 15.07 -4.56
C ARG A 46 0.82 13.61 -4.36
N SER A 47 -0.24 13.33 -3.61
CA SER A 47 -0.73 11.99 -3.39
C SER A 47 -2.22 11.85 -3.69
N ILE A 48 -2.62 10.65 -4.11
CA ILE A 48 -4.00 10.26 -4.34
C ILE A 48 -4.20 8.89 -3.70
N LEU A 49 -5.19 8.79 -2.81
CA LEU A 49 -5.63 7.52 -2.24
C LEU A 49 -6.76 6.93 -3.10
N GLN A 50 -6.54 5.75 -3.68
CA GLN A 50 -7.57 5.04 -4.43
C GLN A 50 -7.50 3.54 -4.13
N ALA A 51 -8.63 2.98 -3.67
CA ALA A 51 -8.78 1.55 -3.37
C ALA A 51 -7.65 0.98 -2.47
N GLY A 52 -7.37 1.65 -1.36
CA GLY A 52 -6.33 1.23 -0.40
C GLY A 52 -4.88 1.47 -0.84
N ILE A 53 -4.66 1.98 -2.06
CA ILE A 53 -3.34 2.30 -2.60
C ILE A 53 -3.14 3.80 -2.58
N ASN A 54 -2.08 4.24 -1.90
CA ASN A 54 -1.58 5.60 -1.97
C ASN A 54 -0.65 5.73 -3.18
N TYR A 55 -1.11 6.43 -4.20
CA TYR A 55 -0.27 6.84 -5.33
C TYR A 55 0.37 8.18 -4.97
N SER A 56 1.67 8.32 -5.18
CA SER A 56 2.39 9.57 -4.95
C SER A 56 3.21 9.95 -6.18
N VAL A 57 3.33 11.24 -6.45
CA VAL A 57 4.27 11.81 -7.43
C VAL A 57 4.98 13.02 -6.85
N CYS A 58 6.25 13.14 -7.19
CA CYS A 58 7.14 14.21 -6.79
C CYS A 58 7.62 14.90 -8.05
N THR A 59 7.29 16.18 -8.21
CA THR A 59 7.64 16.98 -9.40
C THR A 59 8.42 18.22 -9.01
N ALA A 60 9.44 18.59 -9.77
CA ALA A 60 10.20 19.82 -9.55
C ALA A 60 10.02 20.78 -10.74
N SER A 61 10.15 22.07 -10.51
CA SER A 61 10.20 23.06 -11.59
C SER A 61 11.43 22.79 -12.48
N ALA A 62 11.25 22.82 -13.80
CA ALA A 62 12.30 22.62 -14.79
C ALA A 62 12.87 23.93 -15.35
N GLY A 63 12.53 25.08 -14.75
CA GLY A 63 12.89 26.41 -15.27
C GLY A 63 11.86 26.96 -16.25
N ASP A 64 12.06 28.23 -16.64
CA ASP A 64 11.07 29.14 -17.25
C ASP A 64 10.06 28.48 -18.21
N LYS A 65 8.77 28.82 -17.98
CA LYS A 65 7.54 28.39 -18.71
C LYS A 65 6.71 27.26 -18.07
N GLY A 66 6.73 27.12 -16.74
CA GLY A 66 5.80 26.22 -16.03
C GLY A 66 5.96 24.75 -16.41
N GLN A 67 7.12 24.37 -16.94
CA GLN A 67 7.44 22.97 -17.21
C GLN A 67 7.88 22.32 -15.90
N TYR A 68 7.28 21.17 -15.61
CA TYR A 68 7.60 20.36 -14.44
C TYR A 68 8.37 19.12 -14.89
N ARG A 69 9.46 18.80 -14.20
CA ARG A 69 10.17 17.53 -14.33
C ARG A 69 9.66 16.54 -13.28
N LEU A 70 9.46 15.30 -13.68
CA LEU A 70 9.11 14.21 -12.78
C LEU A 70 10.38 13.74 -12.06
N ILE A 71 10.35 13.69 -10.74
CA ILE A 71 11.46 13.22 -9.90
C ILE A 71 11.21 11.80 -9.45
N SER A 72 10.01 11.54 -8.91
CA SER A 72 9.60 10.20 -8.51
C SER A 72 8.09 9.98 -8.67
N ALA A 73 7.72 8.70 -8.72
CA ALA A 73 6.34 8.24 -8.68
C ALA A 73 6.29 6.93 -7.89
N SER A 74 5.30 6.75 -7.04
CA SER A 74 5.15 5.51 -6.28
C SER A 74 3.69 5.12 -6.12
N SER A 75 3.48 3.83 -5.86
CA SER A 75 2.24 3.30 -5.33
C SER A 75 2.57 2.50 -4.10
N THR A 76 1.93 2.80 -2.97
CA THR A 76 2.14 2.12 -1.70
C THR A 76 0.81 1.70 -1.11
N ILE A 77 0.72 0.46 -0.64
CA ILE A 77 -0.43 -0.01 0.13
C ILE A 77 -0.31 0.59 1.54
N VAL A 78 -1.27 1.43 1.92
CA VAL A 78 -1.20 2.34 3.08
C VAL A 78 -0.85 1.62 4.40
N ASN A 79 -1.17 0.33 4.52
CA ASN A 79 -1.06 -0.43 5.77
C ASN A 79 0.09 -1.44 5.82
N TYR A 80 0.68 -1.77 4.67
CA TYR A 80 1.76 -2.75 4.58
C TYR A 80 3.09 -2.11 4.24
N GLY A 81 3.07 -0.84 3.80
CA GLY A 81 4.26 -0.17 3.27
C GLY A 81 4.77 -0.79 1.96
N ASP A 82 4.13 -1.86 1.46
CA ASP A 82 4.44 -2.55 0.22
C ASP A 82 4.04 -1.69 -0.98
N GLY A 83 4.77 -1.84 -2.08
CA GLY A 83 4.52 -1.15 -3.32
C GLY A 83 5.77 -1.05 -4.17
N ILE A 84 5.74 -0.06 -5.05
CA ILE A 84 6.83 0.21 -5.98
C ILE A 84 7.06 1.71 -6.06
N GLY A 85 8.32 2.10 -6.09
CA GLY A 85 8.78 3.46 -6.33
C GLY A 85 9.64 3.53 -7.58
N TYR A 86 9.45 4.58 -8.36
CA TYR A 86 10.23 4.93 -9.54
C TYR A 86 10.89 6.28 -9.31
N TRP A 87 12.16 6.40 -9.70
CA TRP A 87 12.87 7.68 -9.77
C TRP A 87 13.33 7.90 -11.19
N TYR A 88 13.41 9.17 -11.61
CA TYR A 88 13.63 9.53 -13.01
C TYR A 88 14.86 10.42 -13.19
N TYR A 89 15.58 10.18 -14.28
CA TYR A 89 16.54 11.12 -14.80
C TYR A 89 15.85 12.37 -15.38
N PRO A 90 16.56 13.50 -15.54
CA PRO A 90 16.00 14.70 -16.17
C PRO A 90 15.43 14.47 -17.58
N ASN A 91 15.90 13.46 -18.30
CA ASN A 91 15.38 13.07 -19.62
C ASN A 91 14.07 12.25 -19.56
N GLY A 92 13.51 12.03 -18.37
CA GLY A 92 12.27 11.28 -18.14
C GLY A 92 12.40 9.76 -18.17
N LYS A 93 13.61 9.21 -18.34
CA LYS A 93 13.87 7.77 -18.21
C LYS A 93 13.97 7.37 -16.74
N VAL A 94 13.55 6.16 -16.42
CA VAL A 94 13.67 5.60 -15.07
C VAL A 94 15.16 5.43 -14.74
N ALA A 95 15.58 6.05 -13.64
CA ALA A 95 16.90 5.91 -13.05
C ALA A 95 16.95 4.81 -11.99
N ALA A 96 15.85 4.63 -11.24
CA ALA A 96 15.77 3.60 -10.22
C ALA A 96 14.36 3.05 -10.02
N ILE A 97 14.28 1.79 -9.62
CA ILE A 97 13.05 1.12 -9.15
C ILE A 97 13.32 0.56 -7.77
N ARG A 98 12.42 0.82 -6.82
CA ARG A 98 12.43 0.19 -5.49
C ARG A 98 11.16 -0.61 -5.28
N PHE A 99 11.29 -1.85 -4.87
CA PHE A 99 10.18 -2.65 -4.36
C PHE A 99 10.12 -2.47 -2.86
N PHE A 100 9.00 -1.99 -2.32
CA PHE A 100 8.93 -1.68 -0.89
C PHE A 100 8.74 -2.93 -0.02
N HIS A 101 8.18 -4.02 -0.55
CA HIS A 101 8.09 -5.31 0.16
C HIS A 101 9.46 -5.88 0.52
N THR A 102 10.32 -6.00 -0.48
CA THR A 102 11.63 -6.65 -0.38
C THR A 102 12.75 -5.66 -0.11
N ASP A 103 12.45 -4.36 -0.23
CA ASP A 103 13.41 -3.26 -0.17
C ASP A 103 14.49 -3.30 -1.27
N GLU A 104 14.33 -4.17 -2.27
CA GLU A 104 15.24 -4.25 -3.41
C GLU A 104 15.22 -2.94 -4.21
N LEU A 105 16.41 -2.42 -4.50
CA LEU A 105 16.61 -1.16 -5.22
C LEU A 105 17.47 -1.40 -6.46
N PHE A 106 16.89 -1.24 -7.65
CA PHE A 106 17.55 -1.45 -8.92
C PHE A 106 17.85 -0.12 -9.61
N MET A 107 19.06 0.03 -10.13
CA MET A 107 19.54 1.20 -10.85
C MET A 107 19.62 0.92 -12.36
N PHE A 108 19.26 1.93 -13.14
CA PHE A 108 19.26 1.89 -14.61
C PHE A 108 20.10 3.04 -15.15
N ASP A 109 20.67 2.87 -16.35
CA ASP A 109 21.37 3.96 -17.03
C ASP A 109 20.40 4.93 -17.74
N GLY A 110 20.94 6.03 -18.28
CA GLY A 110 20.16 7.02 -19.01
C GLY A 110 19.47 6.50 -20.30
N GLY A 111 19.83 5.29 -20.76
CA GLY A 111 19.19 4.57 -21.85
C GLY A 111 18.10 3.60 -21.39
N GLY A 112 17.93 3.40 -20.08
CA GLY A 112 16.98 2.46 -19.48
C GLY A 112 17.50 1.02 -19.35
N LYS A 113 18.82 0.81 -19.41
CA LYS A 113 19.44 -0.51 -19.21
C LYS A 113 19.76 -0.76 -17.75
N LEU A 114 19.48 -1.98 -17.26
CA LEU A 114 19.73 -2.36 -15.87
C LEU A 114 21.24 -2.38 -15.58
N GLN A 115 21.67 -1.59 -14.61
CA GLN A 115 23.08 -1.50 -14.20
C GLN A 115 23.37 -2.40 -13.00
N ALA A 116 22.61 -2.27 -11.93
CA ALA A 116 22.87 -2.99 -10.68
C ALA A 116 21.66 -2.99 -9.75
N GLU A 117 21.68 -3.88 -8.77
CA GLU A 117 20.91 -3.79 -7.53
C GLU A 117 21.82 -3.17 -6.47
N LEU A 118 21.29 -2.21 -5.72
CA LEU A 118 21.96 -1.56 -4.60
C LEU A 118 21.63 -2.30 -3.31
N ILE A 119 22.64 -2.98 -2.76
CA ILE A 119 22.54 -3.71 -1.50
C ILE A 119 22.89 -2.73 -0.38
N ARG A 120 21.92 -2.45 0.49
CA ARG A 120 22.14 -1.55 1.64
C ARG A 120 23.04 -2.23 2.67
N ALA A 121 23.73 -1.40 3.45
CA ALA A 121 24.46 -1.92 4.59
C ALA A 121 23.47 -2.49 5.61
N GLN A 122 23.73 -3.71 6.07
CA GLN A 122 22.82 -4.44 6.95
C GLN A 122 23.57 -5.43 7.82
N LYS A 123 22.96 -5.80 8.95
CA LYS A 123 23.45 -6.90 9.78
C LYS A 123 22.94 -8.22 9.20
N VAL A 124 23.84 -9.14 8.92
CA VAL A 124 23.54 -10.47 8.37
C VAL A 124 24.06 -11.55 9.30
N MET A 125 23.35 -12.67 9.37
CA MET A 125 23.80 -13.85 10.10
C MET A 125 24.60 -14.74 9.15
N VAL A 126 25.91 -14.86 9.37
CA VAL A 126 26.79 -15.75 8.62
C VAL A 126 27.28 -16.82 9.57
N ASN A 127 26.92 -18.08 9.33
CA ASN A 127 27.27 -19.22 10.19
C ASN A 127 26.88 -19.03 11.67
N GLY A 128 25.74 -18.39 11.93
CA GLY A 128 25.27 -18.14 13.30
C GLY A 128 25.96 -16.97 14.01
N GLN A 129 26.85 -16.24 13.33
CA GLN A 129 27.46 -15.01 13.85
C GLN A 129 26.91 -13.78 13.14
N GLU A 130 26.62 -12.73 13.92
CA GLU A 130 26.23 -11.43 13.38
C GLU A 130 27.45 -10.77 12.70
N GLN A 131 27.33 -10.47 11.41
CA GLN A 131 28.32 -9.76 10.62
C GLN A 131 27.69 -8.52 10.00
N PHE A 132 28.45 -7.43 9.95
CA PHE A 132 28.01 -6.22 9.25
C PHE A 132 28.39 -6.33 7.78
N GLN A 133 27.38 -6.38 6.91
CA GLN A 133 27.57 -6.30 5.47
C GLN A 133 27.60 -4.82 5.09
N GLU A 134 28.71 -4.37 4.49
CA GLU A 134 28.84 -3.05 3.91
C GLU A 134 27.95 -2.88 2.67
N ARG A 135 27.74 -1.61 2.27
CA ARG A 135 27.04 -1.30 1.01
C ARG A 135 27.76 -1.98 -0.15
N SER A 136 27.00 -2.62 -1.03
CA SER A 136 27.54 -3.32 -2.18
C SER A 136 26.55 -3.32 -3.34
N ILE A 137 26.94 -3.90 -4.46
CA ILE A 137 26.07 -4.02 -5.63
C ILE A 137 26.03 -5.45 -6.16
N ARG A 138 24.88 -5.85 -6.70
CA ARG A 138 24.76 -7.03 -7.57
C ARG A 138 24.62 -6.55 -9.02
N ALA A 139 25.56 -6.96 -9.88
CA ALA A 139 25.55 -6.63 -11.31
C ALA A 139 25.26 -7.85 -12.21
N ASN A 140 25.33 -9.06 -11.65
CA ASN A 140 25.06 -10.29 -12.37
C ASN A 140 23.56 -10.62 -12.29
N PHE A 141 22.91 -10.60 -13.45
CA PHE A 141 21.49 -10.90 -13.60
C PHE A 141 21.30 -11.96 -14.67
N THR A 142 20.34 -12.85 -14.46
CA THR A 142 19.85 -13.71 -15.53
C THR A 142 19.18 -12.86 -16.62
N LYS A 143 19.11 -13.40 -17.84
CA LYS A 143 18.40 -12.72 -18.95
C LYS A 143 16.94 -12.40 -18.59
N SER A 144 16.26 -13.33 -17.91
CA SER A 144 14.87 -13.17 -17.49
C SER A 144 14.69 -12.01 -16.49
N GLU A 145 15.55 -11.91 -15.47
CA GLU A 145 15.53 -10.78 -14.52
C GLU A 145 15.75 -9.45 -15.24
N ARG A 146 16.75 -9.40 -16.12
CA ARG A 146 17.08 -8.21 -16.90
C ARG A 146 15.90 -7.76 -17.77
N ASP A 147 15.34 -8.67 -18.57
CA ASP A 147 14.23 -8.37 -19.47
C ASP A 147 13.00 -7.89 -18.68
N ARG A 148 12.71 -8.51 -17.52
CA ARG A 148 11.61 -8.09 -16.64
C ARG A 148 11.83 -6.69 -16.08
N LEU A 149 13.00 -6.41 -15.51
CA LEU A 149 13.31 -5.14 -14.86
C LEU A 149 13.40 -3.99 -15.88
N GLU A 150 14.04 -4.22 -17.04
CA GLU A 150 14.10 -3.23 -18.12
C GLU A 150 12.71 -2.94 -18.71
N LYS A 151 11.82 -3.94 -18.78
CA LYS A 151 10.42 -3.74 -19.16
C LYS A 151 9.66 -2.89 -18.13
N LEU A 152 9.83 -3.16 -16.83
CA LEU A 152 9.24 -2.33 -15.78
C LEU A 152 9.74 -0.88 -15.83
N ALA A 153 11.03 -0.68 -16.12
CA ALA A 153 11.61 0.65 -16.32
C ALA A 153 11.06 1.35 -17.58
N GLN A 154 10.79 0.60 -18.65
CA GLN A 154 10.15 1.11 -19.87
C GLN A 154 8.68 1.49 -19.66
N ASP A 155 7.96 0.74 -18.82
CA ASP A 155 6.61 1.09 -18.40
C ASP A 155 6.61 2.32 -17.50
N GLY A 156 7.62 2.47 -16.64
CA GLY A 156 7.96 3.72 -15.95
C GLY A 156 6.80 4.29 -15.14
N GLY A 157 6.08 3.43 -14.41
CA GLY A 157 4.95 3.85 -13.57
C GLY A 157 3.82 4.57 -14.33
N LYS A 158 3.65 4.32 -15.64
CA LYS A 158 2.59 4.97 -16.44
C LYS A 158 1.20 4.81 -15.83
N ASP A 159 0.93 3.69 -15.17
CA ASP A 159 -0.30 3.40 -14.45
C ASP A 159 -0.48 4.35 -13.24
N ILE A 160 0.57 4.56 -12.43
CA ILE A 160 0.63 5.53 -11.33
C ILE A 160 0.40 6.94 -11.87
N LEU A 161 1.16 7.33 -12.90
CA LEU A 161 1.08 8.67 -13.50
C LEU A 161 -0.29 8.96 -14.12
N SER A 162 -0.97 7.93 -14.63
CA SER A 162 -2.32 8.08 -15.19
C SER A 162 -3.35 8.53 -14.15
N LYS A 163 -3.13 8.23 -12.87
CA LYS A 163 -4.02 8.66 -11.76
C LYS A 163 -4.03 10.17 -11.60
N PHE A 164 -2.88 10.81 -11.82
CA PHE A 164 -2.70 12.25 -11.70
C PHE A 164 -3.10 13.05 -12.94
N LYS A 165 -3.35 12.38 -14.07
CA LYS A 165 -3.84 13.02 -15.31
C LYS A 165 -5.36 13.14 -15.37
N LYS A 166 -6.10 12.42 -14.52
CA LYS A 166 -7.57 12.28 -14.58
C LYS A 166 -8.35 13.20 -13.64
N GLN A 167 -7.72 14.11 -12.90
CA GLN A 167 -8.43 15.09 -12.08
C GLN A 167 -7.96 16.53 -12.34
N PRO A 168 -8.90 17.49 -12.47
CA PRO A 168 -8.63 18.91 -12.18
C PRO A 168 -8.37 19.09 -10.69
N GLN A 169 -7.61 20.13 -10.34
CA GLN A 169 -7.11 20.50 -9.02
C GLN A 169 -8.13 20.46 -7.86
N SER A 170 -7.58 20.32 -6.64
CA SER A 170 -8.16 20.49 -5.28
C SER A 170 -8.62 19.17 -4.61
N SER A 171 -8.35 18.86 -3.33
CA SER A 171 -8.09 19.69 -2.15
C SER A 171 -7.40 18.92 -1.01
N THR A 172 -6.46 19.60 -0.33
CA THR A 172 -6.13 19.66 1.13
C THR A 172 -6.24 18.45 2.09
N ASN A 173 -5.17 18.32 2.89
CA ASN A 173 -5.05 17.64 4.19
C ASN A 173 -6.33 17.60 5.05
N GLU A 174 -6.81 16.40 5.40
CA GLU A 174 -7.63 16.17 6.58
C GLU A 174 -7.28 14.82 7.25
N THR A 175 -7.25 14.84 8.58
CA THR A 175 -7.10 13.71 9.49
C THR A 175 -8.07 12.57 9.13
N PRO A 176 -7.69 11.28 9.19
CA PRO A 176 -8.54 10.19 8.71
C PRO A 176 -9.87 10.15 9.47
N SER A 177 -10.96 10.50 8.80
CA SER A 177 -12.30 10.38 9.38
C SER A 177 -12.61 8.90 9.67
N LEU A 178 -13.47 8.62 10.66
CA LEU A 178 -13.98 7.26 10.95
C LEU A 178 -14.47 6.52 9.68
N TRP A 179 -14.95 7.28 8.69
CA TRP A 179 -15.37 6.77 7.39
C TRP A 179 -14.20 6.26 6.52
N SER A 180 -13.05 6.93 6.55
CA SER A 180 -11.82 6.49 5.87
C SER A 180 -11.24 5.20 6.48
N HIS A 181 -11.35 5.03 7.81
CA HIS A 181 -10.90 3.83 8.50
C HIS A 181 -11.80 2.61 8.19
N CYS A 182 -13.12 2.80 8.23
CA CYS A 182 -14.09 1.78 7.84
C CYS A 182 -13.90 1.33 6.39
N LYS A 183 -13.77 2.28 5.46
CA LYS A 183 -13.55 1.97 4.04
C LYS A 183 -12.27 1.15 3.82
N ARG A 184 -11.19 1.52 4.52
CA ARG A 184 -9.90 0.83 4.45
C ARG A 184 -10.02 -0.63 4.91
N MET A 185 -10.67 -0.90 6.05
CA MET A 185 -10.88 -2.28 6.52
C MET A 185 -11.73 -3.11 5.58
N ILE A 186 -12.73 -2.50 4.94
CA ILE A 186 -13.51 -3.16 3.90
C ILE A 186 -12.63 -3.55 2.71
N ASP A 187 -11.82 -2.60 2.20
CA ASP A 187 -10.95 -2.84 1.04
C ASP A 187 -9.89 -3.93 1.32
N GLU A 188 -9.32 -3.98 2.53
CA GLU A 188 -8.38 -5.04 2.94
C GLU A 188 -9.02 -6.43 2.95
N ASN A 189 -10.24 -6.51 3.45
CA ASN A 189 -10.98 -7.76 3.50
C ASN A 189 -11.47 -8.21 2.12
N VAL A 190 -11.66 -7.29 1.17
CA VAL A 190 -11.80 -7.65 -0.27
C VAL A 190 -10.56 -8.38 -0.76
N VAL A 191 -9.36 -7.82 -0.55
CA VAL A 191 -8.11 -8.42 -1.00
C VAL A 191 -7.88 -9.80 -0.36
N ARG A 192 -8.19 -9.94 0.94
CA ARG A 192 -8.09 -11.21 1.66
C ARG A 192 -8.99 -12.29 1.07
N LEU A 193 -10.21 -11.92 0.63
CA LEU A 193 -11.14 -12.84 -0.04
C LEU A 193 -10.67 -13.19 -1.45
N GLU A 194 -10.17 -12.22 -2.22
CA GLU A 194 -9.68 -12.44 -3.59
C GLU A 194 -8.34 -13.19 -3.67
N ALA A 195 -7.60 -13.28 -2.55
CA ALA A 195 -6.44 -14.15 -2.43
C ALA A 195 -6.80 -15.64 -2.50
N ILE A 196 -8.07 -16.00 -2.29
CA ILE A 196 -8.55 -17.38 -2.44
C ILE A 196 -8.69 -17.68 -3.94
N PRO A 197 -8.05 -18.76 -4.45
CA PRO A 197 -8.07 -19.06 -5.88
C PRO A 197 -9.49 -19.16 -6.45
N ASN A 198 -9.73 -18.46 -7.56
CA ASN A 198 -11.04 -18.41 -8.22
C ASN A 198 -12.14 -17.76 -7.36
N VAL A 199 -11.78 -16.80 -6.51
CA VAL A 199 -12.73 -15.86 -5.88
C VAL A 199 -12.49 -14.48 -6.45
N LYS A 200 -13.57 -13.80 -6.81
CA LYS A 200 -13.58 -12.39 -7.17
C LYS A 200 -14.68 -11.71 -6.39
N VAL A 201 -14.39 -10.65 -5.66
CA VAL A 201 -15.43 -9.85 -5.00
C VAL A 201 -16.00 -8.89 -6.05
N THR A 202 -17.29 -9.01 -6.34
CA THR A 202 -17.93 -8.26 -7.43
C THR A 202 -18.71 -7.04 -6.97
N THR A 203 -18.93 -6.87 -5.67
CA THR A 203 -19.72 -5.76 -5.09
C THR A 203 -21.00 -5.51 -5.91
N SER A 204 -21.80 -6.56 -6.09
CA SER A 204 -23.00 -6.53 -6.92
C SER A 204 -24.13 -5.75 -6.27
N SER A 205 -24.71 -4.81 -7.03
CA SER A 205 -25.82 -3.94 -6.63
C SER A 205 -27.15 -4.66 -6.33
N ARG A 206 -27.23 -6.00 -6.52
CA ARG A 206 -28.41 -6.80 -6.12
C ARG A 206 -28.50 -7.05 -4.61
N PHE A 207 -27.39 -6.92 -3.87
CA PHE A 207 -27.37 -7.16 -2.42
C PHE A 207 -27.73 -5.93 -1.57
N SER A 208 -27.88 -4.75 -2.19
CA SER A 208 -28.41 -3.56 -1.51
C SER A 208 -29.87 -3.74 -1.04
N LYS A 209 -30.55 -4.80 -1.48
CA LYS A 209 -31.95 -5.11 -1.15
C LYS A 209 -32.14 -6.17 -0.06
N LEU A 210 -31.10 -6.90 0.35
CA LEU A 210 -31.24 -7.92 1.40
C LEU A 210 -31.17 -7.35 2.82
N ILE A 211 -31.44 -6.05 2.99
CA ILE A 211 -31.45 -5.33 4.27
C ILE A 211 -32.57 -5.91 5.15
N THR A 212 -32.29 -7.02 5.83
CA THR A 212 -33.00 -7.34 7.06
C THR A 212 -32.39 -6.42 8.11
N PRO A 213 -33.14 -5.45 8.66
CA PRO A 213 -32.62 -4.58 9.71
C PRO A 213 -32.17 -5.43 10.88
N TYR A 214 -31.02 -5.07 11.46
CA TYR A 214 -30.54 -5.71 12.67
C TYR A 214 -31.58 -5.52 13.78
N PRO A 215 -32.05 -6.58 14.45
CA PRO A 215 -33.23 -6.50 15.31
C PRO A 215 -32.99 -5.80 16.66
N ASP A 216 -31.79 -5.27 16.93
CA ASP A 216 -31.51 -4.49 18.13
C ASP A 216 -31.52 -2.98 17.88
N ARG A 217 -32.70 -2.37 18.07
CA ARG A 217 -32.87 -0.90 18.05
C ARG A 217 -32.12 -0.19 19.17
N SER A 218 -31.79 -0.87 20.27
CA SER A 218 -31.15 -0.27 21.44
C SER A 218 -29.63 -0.15 21.30
N ALA A 219 -29.00 -1.03 20.51
CA ALA A 219 -27.57 -0.99 20.24
C ALA A 219 -27.14 0.02 19.16
N ASN A 220 -28.10 0.63 18.42
CA ASN A 220 -27.82 1.52 17.28
C ASN A 220 -26.86 0.89 16.23
N LEU A 221 -26.95 -0.43 16.08
CA LEU A 221 -26.16 -1.22 15.14
C LEU A 221 -27.03 -1.57 13.93
N ASP A 222 -27.21 -0.64 13.00
CA ASP A 222 -28.17 -0.77 11.89
C ASP A 222 -27.55 -1.27 10.58
N ARG A 223 -26.22 -1.40 10.51
CA ARG A 223 -25.51 -1.68 9.24
C ARG A 223 -25.08 -3.12 9.13
N ARG A 224 -25.38 -3.70 7.97
CA ARG A 224 -24.84 -4.97 7.51
C ARG A 224 -24.01 -4.75 6.26
N TYR A 225 -22.74 -5.12 6.32
CA TYR A 225 -21.87 -5.07 5.15
C TYR A 225 -22.03 -6.36 4.32
N VAL A 226 -21.83 -6.30 3.00
CA VAL A 226 -21.99 -7.48 2.14
C VAL A 226 -20.82 -7.62 1.16
N PHE A 227 -20.16 -8.78 1.21
CA PHE A 227 -19.24 -9.24 0.17
C PHE A 227 -19.99 -10.16 -0.80
N ALA A 228 -20.33 -9.64 -1.97
CA ALA A 228 -20.81 -10.46 -3.10
C ALA A 228 -19.60 -11.00 -3.86
N MET A 229 -19.56 -12.31 -4.08
CA MET A 229 -18.40 -13.00 -4.64
C MET A 229 -18.78 -13.90 -5.82
N GLU A 230 -18.00 -13.85 -6.89
CA GLU A 230 -18.07 -14.75 -8.04
C GLU A 230 -16.92 -15.76 -8.03
N GLY A 231 -17.16 -16.91 -8.67
CA GLY A 231 -16.14 -17.91 -8.95
C GLY A 231 -16.25 -19.20 -8.12
N ARG A 232 -15.50 -20.23 -8.54
CA ARG A 232 -15.58 -21.58 -7.94
C ARG A 232 -14.95 -21.65 -6.54
N GLY A 233 -14.12 -20.69 -6.17
CA GLY A 233 -13.48 -20.64 -4.85
C GLY A 233 -14.39 -20.11 -3.74
N VAL A 234 -15.58 -19.60 -4.06
CA VAL A 234 -16.51 -19.02 -3.07
C VAL A 234 -16.94 -20.05 -2.02
N GLU A 235 -17.04 -21.32 -2.41
CA GLU A 235 -17.35 -22.40 -1.47
C GLU A 235 -16.26 -22.57 -0.39
N THR A 236 -14.99 -22.30 -0.74
CA THR A 236 -13.86 -22.33 0.21
C THR A 236 -14.01 -21.24 1.28
N VAL A 237 -14.51 -20.05 0.90
CA VAL A 237 -14.82 -18.97 1.84
C VAL A 237 -15.88 -19.44 2.84
N TRP A 238 -16.98 -20.01 2.36
CA TRP A 238 -18.09 -20.45 3.22
C TRP A 238 -17.76 -21.64 4.12
N LYS A 239 -16.83 -22.50 3.71
CA LYS A 239 -16.31 -23.58 4.56
C LYS A 239 -15.42 -23.06 5.69
N SER A 240 -14.86 -21.86 5.56
CA SER A 240 -14.01 -21.24 6.59
C SER A 240 -14.82 -20.29 7.47
N VAL A 241 -15.44 -20.84 8.52
CA VAL A 241 -16.15 -20.04 9.53
C VAL A 241 -15.21 -19.08 10.24
N ASP A 242 -13.97 -19.50 10.52
CA ASP A 242 -12.96 -18.68 11.17
C ASP A 242 -12.60 -17.45 10.33
N LEU A 243 -12.36 -17.63 9.03
CA LEU A 243 -12.11 -16.52 8.10
C LEU A 243 -13.25 -15.52 8.10
N MET A 244 -14.50 -15.99 7.95
CA MET A 244 -15.67 -15.10 7.95
C MET A 244 -15.83 -14.38 9.29
N THR A 245 -15.49 -15.03 10.39
CA THR A 245 -15.53 -14.46 11.75
C THR A 245 -14.48 -13.38 11.95
N ASP A 246 -13.23 -13.63 11.55
CA ASP A 246 -12.15 -12.64 11.59
C ASP A 246 -12.48 -11.39 10.79
N ILE A 247 -12.92 -11.57 9.54
CA ILE A 247 -13.31 -10.47 8.65
C ILE A 247 -14.43 -9.65 9.28
N THR A 248 -15.41 -10.33 9.89
CA THR A 248 -16.54 -9.66 10.55
C THR A 248 -16.08 -8.87 11.78
N GLN A 249 -15.15 -9.40 12.57
CA GLN A 249 -14.58 -8.70 13.72
C GLN A 249 -13.82 -7.44 13.31
N GLU A 250 -12.98 -7.55 12.29
CA GLU A 250 -12.22 -6.43 11.74
C GLU A 250 -13.14 -5.30 11.24
N ILE A 251 -14.20 -5.65 10.50
CA ILE A 251 -15.17 -4.69 9.97
C ILE A 251 -16.02 -4.07 11.08
N THR A 252 -16.50 -4.87 12.03
CA THR A 252 -17.31 -4.39 13.17
C THR A 252 -16.51 -3.41 14.05
N ASN A 253 -15.21 -3.69 14.26
CA ASN A 253 -14.33 -2.82 15.04
C ASN A 253 -14.05 -1.47 14.35
N ALA A 254 -14.00 -1.46 13.02
CA ALA A 254 -13.61 -0.27 12.26
C ALA A 254 -14.78 0.54 11.70
N CYS A 255 -15.92 -0.10 11.48
CA CYS A 255 -17.11 0.50 10.91
C CYS A 255 -18.18 0.68 11.99
N VAL A 256 -18.21 1.88 12.60
CA VAL A 256 -19.23 2.23 13.60
C VAL A 256 -20.64 2.00 13.03
N GLY A 257 -21.46 1.30 13.81
CA GLY A 257 -22.84 0.93 13.44
C GLY A 257 -22.96 -0.37 12.64
N THR A 258 -21.84 -1.00 12.25
CA THR A 258 -21.88 -2.33 11.62
C THR A 258 -22.05 -3.41 12.67
N ALA A 259 -23.05 -4.27 12.46
CA ALA A 259 -23.43 -5.33 13.39
C ALA A 259 -23.11 -6.73 12.85
N ALA A 260 -23.04 -6.84 11.52
CA ALA A 260 -22.89 -8.10 10.81
C ALA A 260 -22.29 -7.89 9.43
N VAL A 261 -21.68 -8.95 8.91
CA VAL A 261 -21.15 -9.03 7.55
C VAL A 261 -21.70 -10.28 6.87
N THR A 262 -22.24 -10.11 5.67
CA THR A 262 -22.76 -11.18 4.83
C THR A 262 -21.80 -11.50 3.69
N PHE A 263 -21.57 -12.79 3.47
CA PHE A 263 -20.74 -13.37 2.44
C PHE A 263 -21.65 -14.09 1.46
N GLY A 264 -21.99 -13.44 0.34
CA GLY A 264 -22.92 -13.94 -0.66
C GLY A 264 -22.22 -14.39 -1.94
N ARG A 265 -22.79 -15.38 -2.62
CA ARG A 265 -22.41 -15.71 -3.99
C ARG A 265 -23.18 -14.79 -4.92
N ASP A 266 -22.47 -14.15 -5.83
CA ASP A 266 -23.09 -13.18 -6.73
C ASP A 266 -24.15 -13.85 -7.61
N ARG A 267 -25.25 -13.13 -7.83
CA ARG A 267 -26.41 -13.55 -8.63
C ARG A 267 -27.13 -14.81 -8.12
N THR A 268 -26.88 -15.28 -6.90
CA THR A 268 -27.65 -16.34 -6.24
C THR A 268 -28.26 -15.84 -4.91
N ALA A 269 -29.13 -16.65 -4.30
CA ALA A 269 -29.64 -16.39 -2.95
C ALA A 269 -28.66 -16.87 -1.86
N ASP A 270 -27.69 -17.70 -2.25
CA ASP A 270 -26.75 -18.33 -1.34
C ASP A 270 -25.91 -17.29 -0.58
N SER A 271 -26.03 -17.30 0.75
CA SER A 271 -25.27 -16.41 1.60
C SER A 271 -25.05 -16.95 3.01
N ALA A 272 -23.96 -16.52 3.61
CA ALA A 272 -23.66 -16.76 5.02
C ALA A 272 -23.45 -15.43 5.72
N THR A 273 -24.11 -15.21 6.85
CA THR A 273 -23.92 -14.01 7.67
C THR A 273 -23.21 -14.38 8.96
N VAL A 274 -22.25 -13.56 9.36
CA VAL A 274 -21.64 -13.58 10.68
C VAL A 274 -21.90 -12.22 11.31
N GLY A 275 -22.22 -12.19 12.60
CA GLY A 275 -22.49 -10.93 13.29
C GLY A 275 -22.32 -11.02 14.78
N LEU A 276 -22.43 -9.86 15.41
CA LEU A 276 -22.32 -9.67 16.84
C LEU A 276 -23.53 -10.30 17.56
N PHE A 277 -23.29 -10.92 18.71
CA PHE A 277 -24.32 -11.44 19.62
C PHE A 277 -24.44 -10.54 20.85
N PRO A 278 -25.55 -10.60 21.61
CA PRO A 278 -25.76 -9.71 22.76
C PRO A 278 -24.67 -9.81 23.82
N ASN A 279 -24.00 -10.96 23.91
CA ASN A 279 -22.89 -11.21 24.81
C ASN A 279 -21.53 -10.69 24.29
N GLY A 280 -21.52 -9.98 23.15
CA GLY A 280 -20.32 -9.42 22.53
C GLY A 280 -19.53 -10.41 21.66
N GLU A 281 -19.96 -11.66 21.55
CA GLU A 281 -19.31 -12.64 20.67
C GLU A 281 -19.68 -12.39 19.21
N ILE A 282 -18.75 -12.67 18.29
CA ILE A 282 -19.02 -12.67 16.85
C ILE A 282 -19.14 -14.12 16.38
N LYS A 283 -20.31 -14.49 15.86
CA LYS A 283 -20.63 -15.87 15.44
C LYS A 283 -21.44 -15.88 14.16
N ARG A 284 -21.40 -17.02 13.46
CA ARG A 284 -22.24 -17.27 12.28
C ARG A 284 -23.72 -17.31 12.68
N PHE A 285 -24.55 -16.65 11.89
CA PHE A 285 -25.99 -16.68 12.07
C PHE A 285 -26.55 -18.05 11.66
N THR A 286 -27.55 -18.51 12.39
CA THR A 286 -28.28 -19.75 12.12
C THR A 286 -29.44 -19.49 11.16
N CYS A 287 -29.94 -20.54 10.51
CA CYS A 287 -31.14 -20.39 9.69
C CYS A 287 -32.37 -20.20 10.60
N SER A 288 -33.17 -19.18 10.32
CA SER A 288 -34.52 -19.07 10.89
C SER A 288 -35.40 -20.19 10.34
N ALA A 289 -36.47 -20.55 11.06
CA ALA A 289 -37.43 -21.56 10.60
C ALA A 289 -38.00 -21.22 9.21
N ASP A 290 -38.23 -22.27 8.41
CA ASP A 290 -38.72 -22.16 7.03
C ASP A 290 -40.04 -21.39 6.92
N PHE A 291 -40.32 -20.88 5.72
CA PHE A 291 -41.61 -20.30 5.40
C PHE A 291 -42.72 -21.35 5.60
N ASP A 292 -43.70 -21.03 6.45
CA ASP A 292 -44.84 -21.89 6.66
C ASP A 292 -45.83 -21.71 5.50
N ASP A 293 -45.85 -22.68 4.59
CA ASP A 293 -46.71 -22.71 3.41
C ASP A 293 -48.21 -22.66 3.74
N LEU A 294 -48.62 -23.15 4.92
CA LEU A 294 -50.02 -23.19 5.35
C LEU A 294 -50.51 -21.83 5.83
N THR A 295 -49.68 -21.10 6.58
CA THR A 295 -50.04 -19.78 7.11
C THR A 295 -49.60 -18.64 6.20
N ARG A 296 -48.78 -18.91 5.18
CA ARG A 296 -48.07 -17.92 4.35
C ARG A 296 -47.30 -16.90 5.18
N THR A 297 -46.82 -17.32 6.36
CA THR A 297 -46.04 -16.46 7.24
C THR A 297 -44.64 -17.01 7.42
N ARG A 298 -43.66 -16.10 7.47
CA ARG A 298 -42.32 -16.41 7.98
C ARG A 298 -42.32 -16.10 9.46
N THR A 299 -41.80 -17.03 10.26
CA THR A 299 -41.50 -16.74 11.66
C THR A 299 -40.57 -15.52 11.70
N PRO A 300 -40.84 -14.51 12.54
CA PRO A 300 -39.96 -13.36 12.66
C PRO A 300 -38.52 -13.81 12.96
N ILE A 301 -37.57 -13.33 12.15
CA ILE A 301 -36.15 -13.65 12.30
C ILE A 301 -35.68 -13.11 13.66
N SER A 302 -35.23 -14.02 14.53
CA SER A 302 -34.68 -13.66 15.84
C SER A 302 -33.22 -13.23 15.73
N TRP A 303 -32.66 -12.66 16.82
CA TRP A 303 -31.24 -12.28 16.84
C TRP A 303 -30.36 -13.48 16.48
N GLY A 304 -29.41 -13.26 15.57
CA GLY A 304 -28.43 -14.28 15.20
C GLY A 304 -29.01 -15.31 14.23
N GLN A 305 -30.16 -15.01 13.63
CA GLN A 305 -30.75 -15.79 12.57
C GLN A 305 -30.71 -15.05 11.22
N GLN A 306 -30.72 -15.81 10.13
CA GLN A 306 -30.86 -15.30 8.77
C GLN A 306 -31.89 -16.13 8.00
N ALA A 307 -32.46 -15.52 6.97
CA ALA A 307 -33.20 -16.24 5.94
C ALA A 307 -32.28 -17.21 5.21
N CYS A 308 -32.67 -18.47 5.13
CA CYS A 308 -31.99 -19.51 4.37
C CYS A 308 -33.02 -20.05 3.37
N ASP A 309 -32.94 -19.53 2.15
CA ASP A 309 -33.83 -19.86 1.05
C ASP A 309 -33.05 -20.71 0.06
#